data_AF-A0A414PP81-F1
#
_entry.id   AF-A0A414PP81-F1
#
_cell.length_a   1.000
_cell.length_b   1.000
_cell.length_c   1.000
_cell.angle_alpha   90.00
_cell.angle_beta   90.00
_cell.angle_gamma   90.00
#
_symmetry.space_group_name_H-M   'P 1'
#
loop_
_entity.id
_entity.type
_entity.pdbx_description
1 polymer ?
#
loop_
_entity_poly.entity_id
_entity_poly.type
_entity_poly.pdbx_seq_one_letter_code
_entity_poly.pdbx_strand_id
1 'polypeptide(L)'
;MSVHCPERVLPGRILYELEHNDRIIGAERREAGEYTKVIYDAMVKEGTCYITDDITAEMCKLVENTFRDVNIAFANELSVIHPRVNILTPGAGVGGHCLAVDPWFIVEKFPKEANVIREARLINDFKPRFIVNKVDEILKGNKDLTVGVLGLAYKPDIDDLRESPAMEIAEILRDKGYKVVACEPNVDGKEVNGFELYSFDEILEKVDYLVLTQGHKEFKEKIEVLKEKKIYDCLGVLR
;
A
#
# COMPACT_ATOMS: atom_id res chain seq x y z
N MET A 1 -33.36 1.16 -14.26
CA MET A 1 -32.31 1.02 -15.30
C MET A 1 -31.02 1.41 -14.60
N SER A 2 -30.26 0.41 -14.15
CA SER A 2 -29.03 0.57 -13.37
C SER A 2 -27.83 0.10 -14.18
N VAL A 3 -26.67 0.65 -13.83
CA VAL A 3 -25.38 0.25 -14.38
C VAL A 3 -24.34 0.28 -13.25
N HIS A 4 -23.40 -0.65 -13.26
CA HIS A 4 -22.25 -0.67 -12.37
C HIS A 4 -20.97 -0.39 -13.17
N CYS A 5 -20.29 0.71 -12.85
CA CYS A 5 -19.06 1.12 -13.52
C CYS A 5 -17.92 1.17 -12.50
N PRO A 6 -17.22 0.06 -12.24
CA PRO A 6 -16.15 0.01 -11.27
C PRO A 6 -15.00 0.92 -11.71
N GLU A 7 -14.62 1.85 -10.83
CA GLU A 7 -13.58 2.83 -11.15
C GLU A 7 -12.17 2.27 -10.91
N ARG A 8 -11.22 2.75 -11.73
CA ARG A 8 -9.82 2.29 -11.75
C ARG A 8 -8.82 3.42 -11.54
N VAL A 9 -9.21 4.50 -10.87
CA VAL A 9 -8.35 5.69 -10.72
C VAL A 9 -7.19 5.46 -9.74
N LEU A 10 -5.99 5.86 -10.15
CA LEU A 10 -4.84 6.01 -9.27
C LEU A 10 -4.84 7.42 -8.64
N PRO A 11 -4.74 7.55 -7.31
CA PRO A 11 -4.55 8.84 -6.66
C PRO A 11 -3.33 9.57 -7.26
N GLY A 12 -3.52 10.86 -7.58
CA GLY A 12 -2.51 11.71 -8.24
C GLY A 12 -2.52 11.71 -9.77
N ARG A 13 -3.30 10.84 -10.44
CA ARG A 13 -3.41 10.78 -11.91
C ARG A 13 -4.84 10.63 -12.44
N ILE A 14 -5.84 11.03 -11.64
CA ILE A 14 -7.26 10.77 -11.92
C ILE A 14 -7.69 11.18 -13.34
N LEU A 15 -7.41 12.42 -13.76
CA LEU A 15 -7.81 12.92 -15.09
C LEU A 15 -7.13 12.15 -16.22
N TYR A 16 -5.85 11.83 -16.05
CA TYR A 16 -5.10 11.05 -17.04
C TYR A 16 -5.72 9.65 -17.20
N GLU A 17 -5.94 8.93 -16.11
CA GLU A 17 -6.52 7.58 -16.12
C GLU A 17 -7.97 7.57 -16.65
N LEU A 18 -8.71 8.67 -16.47
CA LEU A 18 -10.06 8.82 -17.00
C LEU A 18 -10.08 8.90 -18.52
N GLU A 19 -9.11 9.56 -19.11
CA GLU A 19 -8.99 9.65 -20.57
C GLU A 19 -8.35 8.41 -21.22
N HIS A 20 -7.44 7.73 -20.52
CA HIS A 20 -6.58 6.72 -21.14
C HIS A 20 -6.95 5.27 -20.81
N ASN A 21 -7.58 4.99 -19.66
CA ASN A 21 -7.84 3.60 -19.27
C ASN A 21 -9.13 3.04 -19.86
N ASP A 22 -9.08 1.74 -20.13
CA ASP A 22 -10.25 0.91 -20.38
C ASP A 22 -11.28 1.03 -19.25
N ARG A 23 -12.56 1.04 -19.63
CA ARG A 23 -13.71 1.09 -18.73
C ARG A 23 -14.57 -0.14 -18.87
N ILE A 24 -15.05 -0.66 -17.75
CA ILE A 24 -16.03 -1.74 -17.71
C ILE A 24 -17.37 -1.14 -17.28
N ILE A 25 -18.42 -1.49 -18.02
CA ILE A 25 -19.80 -1.05 -17.79
C ILE A 25 -20.63 -2.32 -17.59
N GLY A 26 -20.91 -2.67 -16.34
CA GLY A 26 -21.89 -3.68 -15.98
C GLY A 26 -23.30 -3.12 -16.15
N ALA A 27 -24.18 -3.88 -16.78
CA ALA A 27 -25.58 -3.52 -16.93
C ALA A 27 -26.49 -4.75 -17.01
N GLU A 28 -27.56 -4.77 -16.22
CA GLU A 28 -28.65 -5.76 -16.34
C GLU A 28 -29.30 -5.76 -17.74
N ARG A 29 -29.37 -4.58 -18.38
CA ARG A 29 -29.93 -4.40 -19.73
C ARG A 29 -28.91 -3.72 -20.61
N ARG A 30 -28.67 -4.32 -21.79
CA ARG A 30 -27.70 -3.80 -22.76
C ARG A 30 -27.95 -2.34 -23.16
N GLU A 31 -29.21 -1.96 -23.32
CA GLU A 31 -29.61 -0.56 -23.63
C GLU A 31 -29.06 0.43 -22.60
N ALA A 32 -29.11 0.08 -21.32
CA ALA A 32 -28.56 0.92 -20.25
C ALA A 32 -27.04 1.09 -20.39
N GLY A 33 -26.34 -0.02 -20.66
CA GLY A 33 -24.90 -0.01 -20.90
C GLY A 33 -24.52 0.81 -22.13
N GLU A 34 -25.33 0.78 -23.19
CA GLU A 34 -25.11 1.59 -24.40
C GLU A 34 -25.29 3.09 -24.12
N TYR A 35 -26.32 3.49 -23.37
CA TYR A 35 -26.46 4.88 -22.94
C TYR A 35 -25.28 5.34 -22.08
N THR A 36 -24.84 4.53 -21.13
CA THR A 36 -23.69 4.84 -20.27
C THR A 36 -22.39 4.88 -21.06
N LYS A 37 -22.23 4.02 -22.07
CA LYS A 37 -21.06 4.04 -22.97
C LYS A 37 -20.97 5.37 -23.72
N VAL A 38 -22.09 5.93 -24.18
CA VAL A 38 -22.09 7.26 -24.82
C VAL A 38 -21.55 8.33 -23.88
N ILE A 39 -21.86 8.25 -22.58
CA ILE A 39 -21.35 9.18 -21.57
C ILE A 39 -19.83 9.02 -21.41
N TYR A 40 -19.35 7.78 -21.24
CA TYR A 40 -17.91 7.53 -21.08
C TYR A 40 -17.09 7.81 -22.34
N ASP A 41 -17.60 7.52 -23.53
CA ASP A 41 -16.93 7.77 -24.81
C ASP A 41 -16.71 9.28 -25.05
N ALA A 42 -17.41 10.18 -24.34
CA ALA A 42 -17.12 11.61 -24.36
C ALA A 42 -15.85 12.00 -23.58
N MET A 43 -15.38 11.13 -22.68
CA MET A 43 -14.25 11.40 -21.79
C MET A 43 -13.06 10.46 -22.03
N VAL A 44 -13.32 9.19 -22.35
CA VAL A 44 -12.30 8.18 -22.66
C VAL A 44 -11.83 8.37 -24.10
N LYS A 45 -10.55 8.75 -24.27
CA LYS A 45 -9.95 9.07 -25.57
C LYS A 45 -9.14 7.92 -26.16
N GLU A 46 -8.39 7.21 -25.33
CA GLU A 46 -7.49 6.13 -25.77
C GLU A 46 -7.94 4.74 -25.30
N GLY A 47 -8.64 4.69 -24.17
CA GLY A 47 -9.20 3.44 -23.62
C GLY A 47 -10.44 2.95 -24.37
N THR A 48 -10.81 1.70 -24.11
CA THR A 48 -12.04 1.09 -24.62
C THR A 48 -13.08 0.91 -23.53
N CYS A 49 -14.32 1.34 -23.78
CA CYS A 49 -15.45 1.03 -22.90
C CYS A 49 -16.11 -0.30 -23.31
N TYR A 50 -15.99 -1.30 -22.43
CA TYR A 50 -16.57 -2.63 -22.56
C TYR A 50 -17.89 -2.73 -21.80
N ILE A 51 -18.96 -3.15 -22.48
CA ILE A 51 -20.26 -3.42 -21.86
C ILE A 51 -20.34 -4.91 -21.52
N THR A 52 -20.75 -5.22 -20.29
CA THR A 52 -20.92 -6.57 -19.76
C THR A 52 -22.09 -6.60 -18.76
N ASP A 53 -22.34 -7.73 -18.12
CA ASP A 53 -23.33 -7.83 -17.04
C ASP A 53 -22.76 -7.36 -15.69
N ASP A 54 -23.62 -7.00 -14.74
CA ASP A 54 -23.20 -6.44 -13.45
C ASP A 54 -22.29 -7.39 -12.65
N ILE A 55 -22.57 -8.70 -12.71
CA ILE A 55 -21.78 -9.71 -11.99
C ILE A 55 -20.36 -9.75 -12.55
N THR A 56 -20.23 -9.77 -13.88
CA THR A 56 -18.91 -9.74 -14.54
C THR A 56 -18.15 -8.46 -14.20
N ALA A 57 -18.81 -7.29 -14.20
CA ALA A 57 -18.18 -6.02 -13.87
C ALA A 57 -17.66 -5.99 -12.41
N GLU A 58 -18.49 -6.42 -11.44
CA GLU A 58 -18.09 -6.53 -10.04
C GLU A 58 -16.90 -7.49 -9.87
N MET A 59 -16.96 -8.65 -10.52
CA MET A 59 -15.89 -9.65 -10.45
C MET A 59 -14.58 -9.15 -11.05
N CYS A 60 -14.62 -8.40 -12.17
CA CYS A 60 -13.40 -7.82 -12.74
C CYS A 60 -12.68 -6.94 -11.72
N LYS A 61 -13.41 -6.12 -10.95
CA LYS A 61 -12.82 -5.25 -9.94
C LYS A 61 -12.13 -6.05 -8.82
N LEU A 62 -12.81 -7.05 -8.29
CA LEU A 62 -12.28 -7.89 -7.22
C LEU A 62 -11.07 -8.70 -7.68
N VAL A 63 -11.13 -9.26 -8.90
CA VAL A 63 -10.04 -10.08 -9.46
C VAL A 63 -8.80 -9.24 -9.74
N GLU A 64 -8.92 -8.01 -10.23
CA GLU A 64 -7.78 -7.12 -10.44
C GLU A 64 -7.01 -6.83 -9.15
N ASN A 65 -7.74 -6.48 -8.09
CA ASN A 65 -7.16 -6.18 -6.79
C ASN A 65 -6.56 -7.44 -6.14
N THR A 66 -7.25 -8.57 -6.27
CA THR A 66 -6.75 -9.88 -5.81
C THR A 66 -5.49 -10.31 -6.54
N PHE A 67 -5.45 -10.14 -7.87
CA PHE A 67 -4.27 -10.46 -8.66
C PHE A 67 -3.06 -9.64 -8.21
N ARG A 68 -3.25 -8.33 -7.99
CA ARG A 68 -2.18 -7.47 -7.48
C ARG A 68 -1.72 -7.90 -6.10
N ASP A 69 -2.66 -8.18 -5.19
CA ASP A 69 -2.38 -8.61 -3.83
C ASP A 69 -1.56 -9.92 -3.77
N VAL A 70 -1.96 -10.93 -4.54
CA VAL A 70 -1.24 -12.22 -4.64
C VAL A 70 0.19 -12.02 -5.15
N ASN A 71 0.39 -11.15 -6.14
CA ASN A 71 1.73 -10.85 -6.64
C ASN A 71 2.59 -10.14 -5.57
N ILE A 72 2.01 -9.21 -4.79
CA ILE A 72 2.72 -8.57 -3.69
C ILE A 72 3.07 -9.58 -2.60
N ALA A 73 2.17 -10.51 -2.27
CA ALA A 73 2.45 -11.58 -1.31
C ALA A 73 3.62 -12.45 -1.77
N PHE A 74 3.62 -12.84 -3.04
CA PHE A 74 4.72 -13.59 -3.63
C PHE A 74 6.05 -12.80 -3.57
N ALA A 75 6.03 -11.50 -3.88
CA ALA A 75 7.20 -10.63 -3.71
C ALA A 75 7.70 -10.58 -2.27
N ASN A 76 6.78 -10.44 -1.32
CA ASN A 76 7.07 -10.38 0.10
C ASN A 76 7.65 -11.70 0.61
N GLU A 77 7.11 -12.83 0.21
CA GLU A 77 7.64 -14.16 0.54
C GLU A 77 9.07 -14.34 0.02
N LEU A 78 9.31 -14.02 -1.27
CA LEU A 78 10.65 -14.09 -1.86
C LEU A 78 11.66 -13.19 -1.15
N SER A 79 11.24 -12.01 -0.68
CA SER A 79 12.11 -11.08 0.05
C SER A 79 12.62 -11.65 1.38
N VAL A 80 11.86 -12.57 2.00
CA VAL A 80 12.27 -13.27 3.23
C VAL A 80 13.28 -14.38 2.90
N ILE A 81 13.07 -15.09 1.79
CA ILE A 81 13.90 -16.22 1.38
C ILE A 81 15.27 -15.75 0.88
N HIS A 82 15.30 -14.74 0.00
CA HIS A 82 16.55 -14.23 -0.54
C HIS A 82 16.47 -12.72 -0.79
N PRO A 83 17.16 -11.89 0.02
CA PRO A 83 16.99 -10.43 -0.01
C PRO A 83 17.42 -9.79 -1.33
N ARG A 84 18.11 -10.51 -2.23
CA ARG A 84 18.59 -9.98 -3.52
C ARG A 84 17.74 -10.38 -4.73
N VAL A 85 16.63 -11.11 -4.55
CA VAL A 85 15.70 -11.42 -5.65
C VAL A 85 14.82 -10.19 -5.89
N ASN A 86 14.90 -9.62 -7.08
CA ASN A 86 14.22 -8.37 -7.45
C ASN A 86 13.25 -8.60 -8.62
N ILE A 87 12.39 -9.62 -8.47
CA ILE A 87 11.38 -9.95 -9.49
C ILE A 87 10.16 -9.01 -9.34
N LEU A 88 9.88 -8.56 -8.12
CA LEU A 88 8.82 -7.63 -7.75
C LEU A 88 9.32 -6.75 -6.58
N THR A 89 8.70 -5.59 -6.34
CA THR A 89 9.10 -4.67 -5.26
C THR A 89 8.38 -5.02 -3.95
N PRO A 90 9.05 -5.67 -2.98
CA PRO A 90 8.48 -5.87 -1.65
C PRO A 90 8.32 -4.53 -0.93
N GLY A 91 7.48 -4.49 0.11
CA GLY A 91 7.24 -3.27 0.87
C GLY A 91 6.99 -3.52 2.35
N ALA A 92 6.50 -2.49 3.03
CA ALA A 92 6.12 -2.52 4.44
C ALA A 92 4.92 -3.46 4.72
N GLY A 93 4.12 -3.74 3.69
CA GLY A 93 2.88 -4.51 3.75
C GLY A 93 1.95 -4.04 2.62
N VAL A 94 0.68 -4.40 2.72
CA VAL A 94 -0.37 -3.92 1.80
C VAL A 94 -1.40 -3.15 2.60
N GLY A 95 -1.60 -1.89 2.26
CA GLY A 95 -2.57 -1.01 2.92
C GLY A 95 -3.59 -0.37 1.97
N GLY A 96 -4.39 0.52 2.55
CA GLY A 96 -5.46 1.22 1.87
C GLY A 96 -6.73 0.39 1.68
N HIS A 97 -7.83 1.06 1.35
CA HIS A 97 -9.19 0.51 1.45
C HIS A 97 -9.52 -0.62 0.47
N CYS A 98 -8.87 -0.68 -0.69
CA CYS A 98 -9.26 -1.67 -1.71
C CYS A 98 -8.38 -2.92 -1.63
N LEU A 99 -7.06 -2.79 -1.72
CA LEU A 99 -6.17 -3.96 -1.82
C LEU A 99 -6.12 -4.79 -0.53
N ALA A 100 -6.26 -4.15 0.63
CA ALA A 100 -6.25 -4.86 1.90
C ALA A 100 -7.58 -5.55 2.24
N VAL A 101 -8.68 -5.16 1.57
CA VAL A 101 -10.04 -5.60 1.93
C VAL A 101 -10.70 -6.45 0.83
N ASP A 102 -10.59 -6.05 -0.43
CA ASP A 102 -11.30 -6.70 -1.54
C ASP A 102 -11.03 -8.21 -1.66
N PRO A 103 -9.79 -8.71 -1.48
CA PRO A 103 -9.53 -10.14 -1.51
C PRO A 103 -10.25 -10.92 -0.39
N TRP A 104 -10.47 -10.29 0.78
CA TRP A 104 -11.18 -10.93 1.88
C TRP A 104 -12.65 -11.20 1.56
N PHE A 105 -13.32 -10.36 0.76
CA PHE A 105 -14.69 -10.65 0.31
C PHE A 105 -14.78 -11.98 -0.46
N ILE A 106 -13.76 -12.32 -1.25
CA ILE A 106 -13.69 -13.61 -1.95
C ILE A 106 -13.46 -14.75 -0.96
N VAL A 107 -12.53 -14.56 -0.01
CA VAL A 107 -12.19 -15.58 1.00
C VAL A 107 -13.36 -15.87 1.92
N GLU A 108 -14.09 -14.86 2.39
CA GLU A 108 -15.26 -15.03 3.26
C GLU A 108 -16.40 -15.75 2.54
N LYS A 109 -16.60 -15.46 1.25
CA LYS A 109 -17.64 -16.08 0.44
C LYS A 109 -17.30 -17.51 0.04
N PHE A 110 -16.01 -17.81 -0.17
CA PHE A 110 -15.52 -19.11 -0.64
C PHE A 110 -14.34 -19.62 0.19
N PRO A 111 -14.51 -19.85 1.51
CA PRO A 111 -13.40 -20.10 2.43
C PRO A 111 -12.66 -21.43 2.18
N LYS A 112 -13.30 -22.40 1.53
CA LYS A 112 -12.69 -23.71 1.22
C LYS A 112 -11.92 -23.70 -0.10
N GLU A 113 -12.33 -22.84 -1.03
CA GLU A 113 -11.80 -22.77 -2.39
C GLU A 113 -10.71 -21.69 -2.53
N ALA A 114 -10.87 -20.54 -1.87
CA ALA A 114 -10.00 -19.35 -1.99
C ALA A 114 -8.64 -19.48 -1.25
N ASN A 115 -7.98 -20.64 -1.36
CA ASN A 115 -6.77 -20.94 -0.60
C ASN A 115 -5.59 -20.03 -0.94
N VAL A 116 -5.31 -19.81 -2.24
CA VAL A 116 -4.19 -18.94 -2.66
C VAL A 116 -4.40 -17.49 -2.21
N ILE A 117 -5.64 -17.00 -2.32
CA ILE A 117 -6.00 -15.63 -1.95
C ILE A 117 -5.84 -15.44 -0.44
N ARG A 118 -6.32 -16.41 0.34
CA ARG A 118 -6.18 -16.39 1.80
C ARG A 118 -4.72 -16.39 2.23
N GLU A 119 -3.89 -17.28 1.69
CA GLU A 119 -2.46 -17.32 2.05
C GLU A 119 -1.75 -16.03 1.63
N ALA A 120 -2.08 -15.46 0.45
CA ALA A 120 -1.55 -14.18 0.04
C ALA A 120 -1.87 -13.06 1.05
N ARG A 121 -3.12 -13.00 1.52
CA ARG A 121 -3.50 -12.05 2.57
C ARG A 121 -2.73 -12.26 3.86
N LEU A 122 -2.66 -13.49 4.36
CA LEU A 122 -1.93 -13.80 5.59
C LEU A 122 -0.45 -13.41 5.50
N ILE A 123 0.19 -13.61 4.34
CA ILE A 123 1.57 -13.19 4.10
C ILE A 123 1.70 -11.65 4.15
N ASN A 124 0.78 -10.94 3.49
CA ASN A 124 0.79 -9.49 3.44
C ASN A 124 0.46 -8.85 4.80
N ASP A 125 -0.52 -9.39 5.54
CA ASP A 125 -0.92 -8.98 6.89
C ASP A 125 0.19 -9.24 7.91
N PHE A 126 0.98 -10.29 7.72
CA PHE A 126 2.11 -10.59 8.62
C PHE A 126 3.34 -9.70 8.37
N LYS A 127 3.42 -9.03 7.21
CA LYS A 127 4.62 -8.30 6.79
C LYS A 127 5.05 -7.19 7.76
N PRO A 128 4.15 -6.33 8.30
CA PRO A 128 4.48 -5.38 9.36
C PRO A 128 5.17 -6.04 10.56
N ARG A 129 4.60 -7.14 11.06
CA ARG A 129 5.15 -7.88 12.21
C ARG A 129 6.52 -8.49 11.90
N PHE A 130 6.71 -9.02 10.69
CA PHE A 130 8.01 -9.51 10.24
C PHE A 130 9.07 -8.42 10.29
N ILE A 131 8.77 -7.21 9.77
CA ILE A 131 9.69 -6.07 9.76
C ILE A 131 10.04 -5.67 11.19
N VAL A 132 9.05 -5.54 12.08
CA VAL A 132 9.31 -5.16 13.47
C VAL A 132 10.14 -6.20 14.20
N ASN A 133 9.93 -7.49 13.96
CA ASN A 133 10.79 -8.53 14.52
C ASN A 133 12.23 -8.41 14.02
N LYS A 134 12.45 -8.08 12.74
CA LYS A 134 13.79 -7.83 12.20
C LYS A 134 14.46 -6.60 12.83
N VAL A 135 13.72 -5.51 13.01
CA VAL A 135 14.23 -4.31 13.70
C VAL A 135 14.58 -4.64 15.16
N ASP A 136 13.71 -5.34 15.88
CA ASP A 136 13.92 -5.74 17.28
C ASP A 136 15.15 -6.66 17.43
N GLU A 137 15.36 -7.60 16.50
CA GLU A 137 16.58 -8.42 16.41
C GLU A 137 17.84 -7.58 16.20
N ILE A 138 17.82 -6.62 15.27
CA ILE A 138 18.95 -5.73 14.96
C ILE A 138 19.30 -4.86 16.18
N LEU A 139 18.28 -4.33 16.85
CA LEU A 139 18.42 -3.51 18.05
C LEU A 139 18.66 -4.34 19.31
N LYS A 140 18.66 -5.67 19.21
CA LYS A 140 18.86 -6.62 20.33
C LYS A 140 17.91 -6.37 21.51
N GLY A 141 16.71 -5.89 21.23
CA GLY A 141 15.73 -5.53 22.27
C GLY A 141 16.10 -4.32 23.14
N ASN A 142 17.11 -3.51 22.78
CA ASN A 142 17.49 -2.34 23.57
C ASN A 142 16.43 -1.23 23.48
N LYS A 143 15.64 -1.06 24.55
CA LYS A 143 14.51 -0.11 24.61
C LYS A 143 14.92 1.33 24.93
N ASP A 144 16.20 1.56 25.24
CA ASP A 144 16.73 2.92 25.42
C ASP A 144 16.93 3.65 24.09
N LEU A 145 16.94 2.91 22.97
CA LEU A 145 17.11 3.46 21.63
C LEU A 145 15.78 4.03 21.10
N THR A 146 15.88 5.19 20.46
CA THR A 146 14.77 5.84 19.77
C THR A 146 14.72 5.39 18.31
N VAL A 147 13.55 4.94 17.86
CA VAL A 147 13.30 4.50 16.49
C VAL A 147 12.52 5.58 15.73
N GLY A 148 13.03 6.00 14.57
CA GLY A 148 12.37 6.94 13.67
C GLY A 148 11.71 6.23 12.49
N VAL A 149 10.41 6.36 12.31
CA VAL A 149 9.68 5.83 11.15
C VAL A 149 9.58 6.90 10.07
N LEU A 150 10.08 6.61 8.86
CA LEU A 150 10.03 7.51 7.70
C LEU A 150 8.89 7.11 6.77
N GLY A 151 7.80 7.88 6.86
CA GLY A 151 6.54 7.66 6.15
C GLY A 151 5.53 6.92 7.00
N LEU A 152 4.31 7.44 7.10
CA LEU A 152 3.20 6.83 7.82
C LEU A 152 2.02 6.54 6.89
N ALA A 153 1.93 7.19 5.74
CA ALA A 153 0.89 6.91 4.75
C ALA A 153 0.96 5.48 4.21
N TYR A 154 -0.15 4.98 3.67
CA TYR A 154 -0.16 3.63 3.07
C TYR A 154 0.49 3.62 1.67
N LYS A 155 0.61 4.78 1.02
CA LYS A 155 1.21 4.99 -0.31
C LYS A 155 2.09 6.24 -0.29
N PRO A 156 3.13 6.32 -1.15
CA PRO A 156 3.92 7.54 -1.28
C PRO A 156 3.09 8.76 -1.73
N ASP A 157 3.52 9.92 -1.24
CA ASP A 157 3.06 11.26 -1.64
C ASP A 157 1.56 11.53 -1.44
N ILE A 158 0.95 10.89 -0.44
CA ILE A 158 -0.44 11.14 -0.02
C ILE A 158 -0.52 11.29 1.50
N ASP A 159 -1.61 11.87 1.99
CA ASP A 159 -1.91 12.15 3.40
C ASP A 159 -2.76 11.06 4.08
N ASP A 160 -3.13 9.99 3.36
CA ASP A 160 -4.02 8.96 3.87
C ASP A 160 -3.27 7.89 4.67
N LEU A 161 -3.58 7.86 5.97
CA LEU A 161 -2.97 6.96 6.95
C LEU A 161 -3.85 5.74 7.28
N ARG A 162 -5.06 5.66 6.73
CA ARG A 162 -6.01 4.60 7.04
C ARG A 162 -5.51 3.26 6.49
N GLU A 163 -5.67 2.20 7.29
CA GLU A 163 -5.18 0.85 6.95
C GLU A 163 -3.70 0.85 6.52
N SER A 164 -2.88 1.71 7.14
CA SER A 164 -1.47 1.85 6.74
C SER A 164 -0.59 0.82 7.44
N PRO A 165 0.14 -0.03 6.68
CA PRO A 165 1.12 -0.94 7.27
C PRO A 165 2.29 -0.19 7.93
N ALA A 166 2.57 1.04 7.49
CA ALA A 166 3.60 1.88 8.10
C ALA A 166 3.17 2.37 9.50
N MET A 167 1.90 2.72 9.66
CA MET A 167 1.33 3.05 10.97
C MET A 167 1.35 1.82 11.89
N GLU A 168 0.94 0.66 11.38
CA GLU A 168 0.97 -0.60 12.13
C GLU A 168 2.40 -0.95 12.61
N ILE A 169 3.42 -0.77 11.77
CA ILE A 169 4.82 -0.94 12.16
C ILE A 169 5.18 -0.03 13.35
N ALA A 170 4.80 1.25 13.30
CA ALA A 170 5.08 2.21 14.37
C ALA A 170 4.38 1.81 15.68
N GLU A 171 3.13 1.37 15.60
CA GLU A 171 2.32 0.90 16.73
C GLU A 171 2.92 -0.36 17.37
N ILE A 172 3.27 -1.37 16.57
CA ILE A 172 3.88 -2.59 17.08
C ILE A 172 5.24 -2.29 17.74
N LEU A 173 6.04 -1.38 17.19
CA LEU A 173 7.31 -0.96 17.81
C LEU A 173 7.09 -0.29 19.18
N ARG A 174 6.10 0.61 19.26
CA ARG A 174 5.71 1.27 20.51
C ARG A 174 5.22 0.26 21.55
N ASP A 175 4.37 -0.68 21.14
CA ASP A 175 3.83 -1.73 22.02
C ASP A 175 4.92 -2.71 22.50
N LYS A 176 6.00 -2.87 21.72
CA LYS A 176 7.22 -3.58 22.14
C LYS A 176 8.10 -2.76 23.09
N GLY A 177 7.72 -1.54 23.45
CA GLY A 177 8.40 -0.68 24.42
C GLY A 177 9.48 0.23 23.85
N TYR A 178 9.59 0.38 22.52
CA TYR A 178 10.51 1.36 21.94
C TYR A 178 9.96 2.78 22.05
N LYS A 179 10.85 3.77 22.19
CA LYS A 179 10.49 5.16 21.92
C LYS A 179 10.41 5.36 20.41
N VAL A 180 9.22 5.63 19.90
CA VAL A 180 8.96 5.78 18.46
C VAL A 180 8.57 7.22 18.14
N VAL A 181 9.21 7.79 17.12
CA VAL A 181 8.86 9.08 16.52
C VAL A 181 8.77 8.90 15.01
N ALA A 182 8.14 9.82 14.30
CA ALA A 182 7.91 9.66 12.87
C ALA A 182 8.15 10.95 12.06
N CYS A 183 8.35 10.76 10.75
CA CYS A 183 8.37 11.82 9.77
C CYS A 183 7.38 11.45 8.66
N GLU A 184 6.33 12.25 8.49
CA GLU A 184 5.37 12.13 7.40
C GLU A 184 5.20 13.51 6.75
N PRO A 185 5.88 13.80 5.62
CA PRO A 185 5.84 15.11 4.97
C PRO A 185 4.47 15.52 4.45
N ASN A 186 3.57 14.55 4.21
CA ASN A 186 2.29 14.80 3.55
C ASN A 186 1.14 15.00 4.55
N VAL A 187 1.40 14.90 5.85
CA VAL A 187 0.38 15.10 6.88
C VAL A 187 0.74 16.32 7.73
N ASP A 188 -0.22 17.23 7.84
CA ASP A 188 -0.07 18.41 8.69
C ASP A 188 -0.22 18.04 10.17
N GLY A 189 0.67 18.55 11.02
CA GLY A 189 0.58 18.42 12.46
C GLY A 189 1.93 18.23 13.15
N LYS A 190 1.89 18.15 14.48
CA LYS A 190 3.05 17.82 15.32
C LYS A 190 2.97 16.41 15.90
N GLU A 191 1.82 15.77 15.78
CA GLU A 191 1.56 14.44 16.31
C GLU A 191 0.47 13.78 15.49
N VAL A 192 0.58 12.47 15.30
CA VAL A 192 -0.47 11.63 14.72
C VAL A 192 -0.54 10.33 15.53
N ASN A 193 -1.74 9.93 15.97
CA ASN A 193 -1.96 8.68 16.72
C ASN A 193 -1.00 8.47 17.91
N GLY A 194 -0.60 9.55 18.59
CA GLY A 194 0.36 9.48 19.71
C GLY A 194 1.84 9.40 19.29
N PHE A 195 2.15 9.58 18.01
CA PHE A 195 3.52 9.66 17.50
C PHE A 195 3.89 11.11 17.18
N GLU A 196 4.92 11.62 17.84
CA GLU A 196 5.48 12.94 17.51
C GLU A 196 6.02 12.95 16.08
N LEU A 197 5.61 13.97 15.33
CA LEU A 197 6.08 14.22 13.97
C LEU A 197 7.23 15.22 13.96
N TYR A 198 8.28 14.86 13.24
CA TYR A 198 9.45 15.68 12.99
C TYR A 198 9.65 15.88 11.49
N SER A 199 10.25 17.01 11.12
CA SER A 199 10.76 17.17 9.77
C SER A 199 11.87 16.15 9.47
N PHE A 200 12.17 15.96 8.19
CA PHE A 200 13.21 15.03 7.76
C PHE A 200 14.57 15.33 8.41
N ASP A 201 14.96 16.60 8.51
CA ASP A 201 16.26 16.94 9.06
C ASP A 201 16.29 16.77 10.60
N GLU A 202 15.20 17.12 11.29
CA GLU A 202 15.08 16.94 12.75
C GLU A 202 15.10 15.46 13.17
N ILE A 203 14.40 14.59 12.44
CA ILE A 203 14.33 13.17 12.82
C ILE A 203 15.71 12.51 12.70
N LEU A 204 16.53 12.90 11.72
CA LEU A 204 17.88 12.36 11.52
C LEU A 204 18.85 12.66 12.67
N GLU A 205 18.55 13.68 13.49
CA GLU A 205 19.35 14.08 14.66
C GLU A 205 18.82 13.48 15.97
N LYS A 206 17.54 13.10 16.00
CA LYS A 206 16.82 12.70 17.23
C LYS A 206 16.75 11.20 17.47
N VAL A 207 17.07 10.38 16.47
CA VAL A 207 16.83 8.93 16.52
C VAL A 207 18.13 8.13 16.36
N ASP A 208 18.15 6.95 16.98
CA ASP A 208 19.29 6.04 16.94
C ASP A 208 19.22 5.07 15.75
N TYR A 209 18.00 4.80 15.27
CA TYR A 209 17.74 3.87 14.18
C TYR A 209 16.52 4.29 13.38
N LEU A 210 16.60 4.21 12.06
CA LEU A 210 15.52 4.57 11.15
C LEU A 210 14.84 3.33 10.55
N VAL A 211 13.56 3.46 10.23
CA VAL A 211 12.81 2.47 9.45
C VAL A 211 12.15 3.21 8.28
N LEU A 212 12.60 2.94 7.05
CA LEU A 212 12.01 3.50 5.84
C LEU A 212 10.86 2.62 5.38
N THR A 213 9.64 3.14 5.48
CA THR A 213 8.40 2.41 5.17
C THR A 213 7.74 2.91 3.89
N GLN A 214 7.96 4.17 3.50
CA GLN A 214 7.38 4.76 2.27
C GLN A 214 8.39 5.56 1.45
N GLY A 215 8.23 5.51 0.13
CA GLY A 215 9.13 6.15 -0.83
C GLY A 215 8.66 7.53 -1.26
N HIS A 216 8.41 8.44 -0.31
CA HIS A 216 8.03 9.82 -0.62
C HIS A 216 9.12 10.55 -1.42
N LYS A 217 8.75 11.52 -2.23
CA LYS A 217 9.69 12.31 -3.06
C LYS A 217 10.78 12.95 -2.20
N GLU A 218 10.41 13.54 -1.07
CA GLU A 218 11.31 14.21 -0.13
C GLU A 218 12.41 13.27 0.38
N PHE A 219 12.08 12.00 0.60
CA PHE A 219 13.05 11.00 1.06
C PHE A 219 13.94 10.51 -0.09
N LYS A 220 13.37 10.36 -1.29
CA LYS A 220 14.12 9.97 -2.50
C LYS A 220 15.11 11.04 -2.93
N GLU A 221 14.77 12.31 -2.78
CA GLU A 221 15.69 13.43 -3.09
C GLU A 221 16.90 13.44 -2.14
N LYS A 222 16.73 12.93 -0.91
CA LYS A 222 17.78 12.84 0.11
C LYS A 222 18.30 11.41 0.33
N ILE A 223 18.22 10.56 -0.69
CA ILE A 223 18.55 9.13 -0.60
C ILE A 223 20.00 8.88 -0.17
N GLU A 224 20.94 9.71 -0.62
CA GLU A 224 22.37 9.57 -0.28
C GLU A 224 22.63 9.82 1.21
N VAL A 225 21.87 10.73 1.84
CA VAL A 225 21.94 10.96 3.29
C VAL A 225 21.43 9.73 4.06
N LEU A 226 20.37 9.09 3.57
CA LEU A 226 19.80 7.89 4.20
C LEU A 226 20.75 6.69 4.13
N LYS A 227 21.56 6.56 3.07
CA LYS A 227 22.56 5.49 2.93
C LYS A 227 23.65 5.53 4.01
N GLU A 228 23.94 6.70 4.57
CA GLU A 228 24.94 6.87 5.64
C GLU A 228 24.38 6.58 7.04
N LYS A 229 23.06 6.39 7.17
CA LYS A 229 22.39 6.21 8.47
C LYS A 229 22.19 4.73 8.81
N LYS A 230 21.99 4.45 10.09
CA LYS A 230 21.52 3.13 10.55
C LYS A 230 20.02 3.03 10.25
N ILE A 231 19.68 2.27 9.21
CA ILE A 231 18.33 2.22 8.69
C ILE A 231 17.93 0.81 8.26
N TYR A 232 16.67 0.46 8.51
CA TYR A 232 16.02 -0.68 7.88
C TYR A 232 15.19 -0.19 6.69
N ASP A 233 15.53 -0.67 5.50
CA ASP A 233 14.89 -0.29 4.24
C ASP A 233 13.83 -1.32 3.84
N CYS A 234 12.55 -0.99 4.06
CA CYS A 234 11.44 -1.87 3.68
C CYS A 234 11.21 -1.92 2.16
N LEU A 235 11.74 -0.95 1.41
CA LEU A 235 11.46 -0.74 -0.02
C LEU A 235 12.58 -1.26 -0.92
N GLY A 236 13.77 -1.46 -0.38
CA GLY A 236 14.96 -1.89 -1.11
C GLY A 236 15.54 -0.81 -2.03
N VAL A 237 15.28 0.47 -1.75
CA VAL A 237 15.71 1.63 -2.54
C VAL A 237 17.08 2.20 -2.15
N LEU A 238 17.63 1.80 -1.00
CA LEU A 238 18.93 2.28 -0.48
C LEU A 238 20.14 1.48 -0.95
N ARG A 239 19.96 0.61 -1.94
CA ARG A 239 21.02 -0.26 -2.48
C ARG A 239 21.94 0.44 -3.47
#